data_AF-A0A831PS50-F1
#
_entry.id   AF-A0A831PS50-F1
#
_cell.length_a   1.000
_cell.length_b   1.000
_cell.length_c   1.000
_cell.angle_alpha   90.00
_cell.angle_beta   90.00
_cell.angle_gamma   90.00
#
_symmetry.space_group_name_H-M   'P 1'
#
loop_
_entity.id
_entity.type
_entity.pdbx_description
1 polymer ?
#
loop_
_entity_poly.entity_id
_entity_poly.type
_entity_poly.pdbx_seq_one_letter_code
_entity_poly.pdbx_strand_id
1 'polypeptide(L)' 'MYLKVHHTPQGEVVAVCDADLLNTTLSHGDVRIAITGAFYGTEQATEEEIRAALKNASNANLMGKKATGIAISMG' A
#
# COMPACT_ATOMS: atom_id res chain seq x y z
N MET A 1 -4.27 0.60 -8.45
CA MET A 1 -4.08 0.24 -7.02
C MET A 1 -4.37 1.50 -6.21
N TYR A 2 -4.64 1.40 -4.91
CA TYR A 2 -4.75 2.58 -4.05
C TYR A 2 -3.38 2.94 -3.49
N LEU A 3 -3.10 4.24 -3.39
CA LEU A 3 -1.86 4.79 -2.86
C LEU A 3 -2.19 5.87 -1.83
N LYS A 4 -1.50 5.83 -0.69
CA LYS A 4 -1.46 6.93 0.27
C LYS A 4 -0.02 7.15 0.73
N VAL A 5 0.42 8.40 0.67
CA VAL A 5 1.72 8.83 1.22
C VAL A 5 1.46 9.68 2.45
N HIS A 6 2.09 9.32 3.56
CA HIS A 6 2.04 10.07 4.81
C HIS A 6 3.44 10.58 5.17
N HIS A 7 3.59 11.89 5.27
CA HIS A 7 4.86 12.50 5.64
C HIS A 7 4.96 12.59 7.17
N THR A 8 6.01 12.00 7.73
CA THR A 8 6.30 12.04 9.16
C THR A 8 7.65 12.71 9.40
N PRO A 9 7.97 13.19 10.61
CA PRO A 9 9.30 13.68 10.95
C PRO A 9 10.41 12.63 10.75
N GLN A 10 10.06 11.34 10.71
CA GLN A 10 10.99 10.21 10.52
C GLN A 10 11.10 9.78 9.04
N GLY A 11 10.39 10.46 8.12
CA GLY A 11 10.38 10.16 6.69
C GLY A 11 9.00 9.80 6.15
N GLU A 12 8.97 9.35 4.89
CA GLU A 12 7.73 9.03 4.18
C GLU A 12 7.25 7.60 4.51
N VAL A 13 5.97 7.48 4.87
CA VAL A 13 5.27 6.21 5.03
C VAL A 13 4.33 6.03 3.84
N VAL A 14 4.56 5.00 3.03
CA VAL A 14 3.80 4.72 1.82
C VAL A 14 2.90 3.51 2.05
N ALA A 15 1.61 3.63 1.76
CA ALA A 15 0.65 2.53 1.80
C ALA A 15 0.12 2.25 0.39
N VAL A 16 0.21 1.00 -0.07
CA VAL A 16 -0.26 0.56 -1.39
C VAL A 16 -1.17 -0.66 -1.24
N CYS A 17 -2.33 -0.63 -1.88
CA CYS A 17 -3.32 -1.72 -1.83
C CYS A 17 -3.83 -2.11 -3.23
N ASP A 18 -3.94 -3.41 -3.48
CA ASP A 18 -4.68 -3.92 -4.64
C ASP A 18 -6.15 -3.51 -4.56
N ALA A 19 -6.74 -3.14 -5.69
CA ALA A 19 -8.05 -2.49 -5.71
C ALA A 19 -9.20 -3.40 -5.26
N ASP A 20 -9.07 -4.70 -5.51
CA ASP A 20 -10.01 -5.76 -5.12
C ASP A 20 -9.99 -6.11 -3.63
N LEU A 21 -9.01 -5.59 -2.88
CA LEU A 21 -8.90 -5.81 -1.44
C LEU A 21 -9.46 -4.65 -0.60
N LEU A 22 -9.68 -3.47 -1.17
CA LEU A 22 -10.17 -2.32 -0.42
C LEU A 22 -11.57 -2.59 0.16
N ASN A 23 -11.77 -2.20 1.42
CA ASN A 23 -12.99 -2.42 2.20
C ASN A 23 -13.32 -3.91 2.45
N THR A 24 -12.33 -4.79 2.32
CA THR A 24 -12.45 -6.20 2.72
C THR A 24 -11.77 -6.45 4.06
N THR A 25 -11.97 -7.65 4.62
CA THR A 25 -11.21 -8.13 5.78
C THR A 25 -10.57 -9.46 5.43
N LEU A 26 -9.25 -9.53 5.52
CA LEU A 26 -8.50 -10.77 5.36
C LEU A 26 -8.39 -11.45 6.73
N SER A 27 -8.53 -12.78 6.74
CA SER A 27 -8.42 -13.59 7.95
C SER A 27 -7.46 -14.76 7.73
N HIS A 28 -6.56 -14.98 8.69
CA HIS A 28 -5.65 -16.12 8.70
C HIS A 28 -5.41 -16.59 10.13
N GLY A 29 -5.93 -17.77 10.48
CA GLY A 29 -6.00 -18.21 11.88
C GLY A 29 -6.74 -17.19 12.74
N ASP A 30 -6.10 -16.74 13.82
CA ASP A 30 -6.63 -15.73 14.73
C ASP A 30 -6.37 -14.28 14.27
N VAL A 31 -5.62 -14.09 13.19
CA VAL A 31 -5.30 -12.77 12.65
C VAL A 31 -6.42 -12.29 11.73
N ARG A 32 -6.90 -11.08 11.96
CA ARG A 32 -7.84 -10.38 11.09
C ARG A 32 -7.31 -8.99 10.74
N ILE A 33 -7.29 -8.67 9.46
CA ILE A 33 -6.80 -7.39 8.94
C ILE A 33 -7.93 -6.73 8.15
N ALA A 34 -8.48 -5.65 8.70
CA ALA A 34 -9.42 -4.80 7.98
C ALA A 34 -8.66 -3.85 7.04
N ILE A 35 -8.97 -3.92 5.76
CA ILE A 35 -8.32 -3.12 4.72
C ILE A 35 -9.24 -1.96 4.40
N THR A 36 -8.89 -0.76 4.86
CA THR A 36 -9.80 0.40 4.78
C THR A 36 -9.20 1.54 3.97
N GLY A 37 -10.06 2.32 3.31
CA GLY A 37 -9.65 3.55 2.60
C GLY A 37 -9.04 4.61 3.52
N ALA A 38 -9.39 4.61 4.81
CA ALA A 38 -8.75 5.49 5.79
C ALA A 38 -7.22 5.23 5.89
N PHE A 39 -6.80 3.97 5.75
CA PHE A 39 -5.39 3.58 5.80
C PHE A 39 -4.71 3.63 4.42
N TYR A 40 -5.33 3.08 3.37
CA TYR A 40 -4.70 2.93 2.05
C TYR A 40 -5.03 4.06 1.05
N GLY A 41 -5.88 5.00 1.43
CA GLY A 41 -6.41 6.01 0.53
C GLY A 41 -7.62 5.52 -0.27
N THR A 42 -8.29 6.47 -0.92
CA THR A 42 -9.47 6.23 -1.76
C THR A 42 -9.25 6.61 -3.22
N GLU A 43 -8.08 7.17 -3.54
CA GLU A 43 -7.69 7.55 -4.90
C GLU A 43 -6.81 6.47 -5.52
N GLN A 44 -7.04 6.19 -6.80
CA GLN A 44 -6.25 5.22 -7.53
C GLN A 44 -4.97 5.85 -8.06
N ALA A 45 -3.89 5.08 -8.04
CA ALA A 45 -2.61 5.44 -8.61
C ALA A 45 -2.17 4.43 -9.67
N THR A 46 -1.38 4.93 -10.62
CA THR A 46 -0.67 4.16 -11.64
C THR A 46 0.52 3.41 -11.03
N GLU A 47 1.07 2.44 -11.77
CA GLU A 47 2.27 1.75 -11.34
C GLU A 47 3.47 2.72 -11.27
N GLU A 48 3.58 3.66 -12.20
CA GLU A 48 4.63 4.67 -12.24
C GLU A 48 4.61 5.57 -10.98
N GLU A 49 3.42 6.02 -10.58
CA GLU A 49 3.23 6.82 -9.36
C GLU A 49 3.61 6.02 -8.10
N ILE A 50 3.22 4.74 -8.04
CA ILE A 50 3.56 3.85 -6.93
C ILE A 50 5.08 3.64 -6.84
N ARG A 51 5.74 3.37 -7.98
CA ARG A 51 7.21 3.22 -8.03
C ARG A 51 7.91 4.50 -7.57
N ALA A 52 7.41 5.66 -7.99
CA ALA A 52 7.97 6.95 -7.58
C ALA A 52 7.83 7.17 -6.07
N ALA A 53 6.68 6.87 -5.48
CA ALA A 53 6.46 6.97 -4.05
C ALA A 53 7.34 5.99 -3.26
N LEU A 54 7.39 4.72 -3.68
CA LEU A 54 8.19 3.69 -3.01
C LEU A 54 9.69 3.99 -3.03
N LYS A 55 10.20 4.64 -4.07
CA LYS A 55 11.62 4.99 -4.19
C LYS A 55 12.11 5.92 -3.07
N ASN A 56 11.24 6.78 -2.54
CA ASN A 56 11.57 7.72 -1.47
C ASN A 56 11.03 7.30 -0.09
N ALA A 57 10.32 6.17 -0.04
CA ALA A 57 9.68 5.69 1.17
C ALA A 57 10.72 5.29 2.23
N SER A 58 10.52 5.76 3.45
CA SER A 58 11.25 5.28 4.63
C SER A 58 10.59 4.05 5.26
N ASN A 59 9.28 3.90 5.04
CA ASN A 59 8.49 2.74 5.46
C ASN A 59 7.40 2.48 4.41
N ALA A 60 7.12 1.21 4.13
CA ALA A 60 6.05 0.82 3.22
C ALA A 60 5.13 -0.24 3.83
N ASN A 61 3.82 -0.06 3.64
CA ASN A 61 2.80 -1.09 3.85
C ASN A 61 2.23 -1.49 2.48
N LEU A 62 2.37 -2.76 2.12
CA LEU A 62 1.96 -3.31 0.84
C LEU A 62 0.93 -4.42 1.05
N MET A 63 -0.23 -4.27 0.44
CA MET A 63 -1.33 -5.22 0.57
C MET A 63 -1.82 -5.67 -0.81
N GLY A 64 -1.63 -6.96 -1.09
CA GLY A 64 -2.03 -7.58 -2.36
C GLY A 64 -0.87 -7.99 -3.25
N LYS A 65 -1.17 -8.85 -4.23
CA LYS A 65 -0.17 -9.47 -5.09
C LYS A 65 0.47 -8.47 -6.05
N LYS A 66 -0.30 -7.53 -6.61
CA LYS A 66 0.22 -6.55 -7.56
C LYS A 66 1.07 -5.51 -6.83
N ALA A 67 0.56 -4.95 -5.73
CA ALA A 67 1.30 -4.02 -4.88
C ALA A 67 2.65 -4.58 -4.42
N THR A 68 2.66 -5.82 -3.90
CA THR A 68 3.89 -6.49 -3.46
C THR A 68 4.80 -6.83 -4.65
N GLY A 69 4.23 -7.25 -5.79
CA GLY A 69 4.98 -7.55 -7.00
C GLY A 69 5.76 -6.37 -7.56
N ILE A 70 5.20 -5.16 -7.50
CA ILE A 70 5.91 -3.93 -7.89
C ILE A 70 7.14 -3.73 -7.02
N ALA A 71 6.99 -3.79 -5.68
CA ALA A 71 8.12 -3.62 -4.78
C ALA A 71 9.21 -4.67 -5.01
N ILE A 72 8.85 -5.96 -5.17
CA ILE A 72 9.81 -7.02 -5.49
C ILE A 72 10.57 -6.72 -6.80
N SER A 73 9.89 -6.20 -7.81
CA SER A 73 10.54 -5.85 -9.09
C SER A 73 11.49 -4.65 -9.01
N MET A 74 11.46 -3.88 -7.92
CA MET A 74 12.32 -2.72 -7.70
C MET A 74 13.64 -3.07 -7.01
N GLY A 75 13.78 -4.29 -6.48
CA GLY A 75 14.92 -4.75 -5.67
C GLY A 75 14.70 -4.51 -4.18
#